data_AF-A0A2M7DJW7-F1
#
_entry.id   AF-A0A2M7DJW7-F1
#
_cell.length_a   1.000
_cell.length_b   1.000
_cell.length_c   1.000
_cell.angle_alpha   90.00
_cell.angle_beta   90.00
_cell.angle_gamma   90.00
#
_symmetry.space_group_name_H-M   'P 1'
#
loop_
_entity.id
_entity.type
_entity.pdbx_description
1 polymer ?
#
loop_
_entity_poly.entity_id
_entity_poly.type
_entity_poly.pdbx_seq_one_letter_code
_entity_poly.pdbx_strand_id
1 'polypeptide(L)'
;MFNSCETTDLNLTENPNALVPLQADVEFFLNDIQISFARTVNTFGSFGSETTRIEYMFGGGGNYQTAYSDVNFSGVWENSYQRIIKDIRTMNPLAEEVGL
;
A
#
# COMPACT_ATOMS: atom_id res chain seq x y z
N MET A 1 -24.90 -10.65 50.08
CA MET A 1 -24.25 -11.28 48.93
C MET A 1 -24.39 -10.29 47.77
N PHE A 2 -23.35 -9.50 47.49
CA PHE A 2 -23.38 -8.55 46.38
C PHE A 2 -22.99 -9.30 45.11
N ASN A 3 -23.95 -9.48 44.20
CA ASN A 3 -23.66 -9.95 42.85
C ASN A 3 -22.95 -8.81 42.13
N SER A 4 -21.64 -8.94 41.90
CA SER A 4 -20.90 -8.03 41.04
C SER A 4 -21.41 -8.22 39.62
N CYS A 5 -22.16 -7.27 39.09
CA CYS A 5 -22.34 -7.14 37.65
C CYS A 5 -20.95 -6.85 37.08
N GLU A 6 -20.33 -7.81 36.39
CA GLU A 6 -19.26 -7.48 35.44
C GLU A 6 -19.85 -6.57 34.37
N THR A 7 -19.74 -5.25 34.56
CA THR A 7 -20.17 -4.24 33.58
C THR A 7 -19.00 -3.72 32.75
N THR A 8 -17.78 -4.19 33.01
CA THR A 8 -16.57 -3.68 32.39
C THR A 8 -15.91 -4.80 31.60
N ASP A 9 -16.03 -4.72 30.28
CA ASP A 9 -15.27 -5.56 29.37
C ASP A 9 -13.80 -5.10 29.43
N LEU A 10 -12.94 -5.93 30.01
CA LEU A 10 -11.52 -5.66 30.19
C LEU A 10 -10.67 -6.22 29.03
N ASN A 11 -11.29 -6.84 28.02
CA ASN A 11 -10.58 -7.45 26.90
C ASN A 11 -10.34 -6.47 25.73
N LEU A 12 -9.90 -5.26 26.05
CA LEU A 12 -9.64 -4.17 25.09
C LEU A 12 -8.26 -4.27 24.41
N THR A 13 -7.84 -5.49 24.05
CA THR A 13 -6.54 -5.71 23.38
C THR A 13 -6.60 -5.44 21.88
N GLU A 14 -7.80 -5.38 21.31
CA GLU A 14 -8.07 -4.95 19.94
C GLU A 14 -7.73 -3.46 19.80
N ASN A 15 -6.80 -3.13 18.91
CA ASN A 15 -6.48 -1.74 18.61
C ASN A 15 -7.66 -1.10 17.86
N PRO A 16 -8.36 -0.10 18.44
CA PRO A 16 -9.55 0.49 17.81
C PRO A 16 -9.23 1.30 16.55
N ASN A 17 -7.95 1.62 16.29
CA ASN A 17 -7.50 2.26 15.06
C ASN A 17 -6.94 1.25 14.04
N ALA A 18 -6.83 -0.03 14.41
CA ALA A 18 -6.49 -1.07 13.44
C ALA A 18 -7.76 -1.40 12.64
N LEU A 19 -7.64 -1.39 11.32
CA LEU A 19 -8.63 -1.99 10.45
C LEU A 19 -8.72 -3.48 10.81
N VAL A 20 -9.82 -3.87 11.45
CA VAL A 20 -10.13 -5.29 11.63
C VAL A 20 -10.64 -5.84 10.28
N PRO A 21 -10.30 -7.08 9.91
CA PRO A 21 -10.72 -7.66 8.63
C PRO A 21 -12.22 -7.58 8.36
N LEU A 22 -13.05 -7.65 9.42
CA LEU A 22 -14.51 -7.55 9.35
C LEU A 22 -15.05 -6.16 8.97
N GLN A 23 -14.22 -5.12 9.07
CA GLN A 23 -14.55 -3.74 8.69
C GLN A 23 -13.96 -3.35 7.34
N ALA A 24 -13.17 -4.24 6.74
CA ALA A 24 -12.47 -3.94 5.51
C ALA A 24 -13.38 -4.27 4.31
N ASP A 25 -13.63 -3.25 3.49
CA ASP A 25 -14.53 -3.31 2.34
C ASP A 25 -13.73 -3.63 1.06
N VAL A 26 -14.20 -4.63 0.30
CA VAL A 26 -13.50 -5.15 -0.89
C VAL A 26 -13.41 -4.10 -1.98
N GLU A 27 -14.47 -3.29 -2.15
CA GLU A 27 -14.52 -2.21 -3.11
C GLU A 27 -13.54 -1.08 -2.75
N PHE A 28 -13.36 -0.76 -1.47
CA PHE A 28 -12.32 0.18 -1.03
C PHE A 28 -10.91 -0.34 -1.26
N PHE A 29 -10.64 -1.64 -1.01
CA PHE A 29 -9.36 -2.24 -1.39
C PHE A 29 -9.12 -2.13 -2.89
N LEU A 30 -10.09 -2.53 -3.71
CA LEU A 30 -9.95 -2.51 -5.16
C LEU A 30 -9.65 -1.10 -5.68
N ASN A 31 -10.36 -0.09 -5.16
CA ASN A 31 -10.13 1.31 -5.51
C ASN A 31 -8.73 1.79 -5.11
N ASP A 32 -8.27 1.51 -3.88
CA ASP A 32 -6.93 1.91 -3.45
C ASP A 32 -5.83 1.19 -4.25
N ILE A 33 -6.01 -0.10 -4.53
CA ILE A 33 -5.10 -0.90 -5.36
C ILE A 33 -4.96 -0.27 -6.75
N GLN A 34 -6.07 0.09 -7.40
CA GLN A 34 -6.05 0.69 -8.74
C GLN A 34 -5.36 2.05 -8.75
N ILE A 35 -5.66 2.92 -7.78
CA ILE A 35 -5.04 4.24 -7.65
C ILE A 35 -3.54 4.10 -7.39
N SER A 36 -3.16 3.22 -6.47
CA SER A 36 -1.77 2.96 -6.11
C SER A 36 -1.00 2.36 -7.28
N PHE A 37 -1.61 1.46 -8.04
CA PHE A 37 -1.01 0.89 -9.25
C PHE A 37 -0.77 1.95 -10.32
N ALA A 38 -1.75 2.81 -10.60
CA ALA A 38 -1.59 3.90 -11.56
C ALA A 38 -0.42 4.83 -11.20
N ARG A 39 -0.28 5.20 -9.93
CA ARG A 39 0.85 6.01 -9.43
C ARG A 39 2.20 5.29 -9.56
N THR A 40 2.21 4.00 -9.24
CA THR A 40 3.41 3.15 -9.33
C THR A 40 3.90 3.02 -10.77
N VAL A 41 2.99 2.74 -11.71
CA VAL A 41 3.31 2.65 -13.13
C VAL A 41 3.76 4.00 -13.67
N ASN A 42 3.12 5.10 -13.28
CA ASN A 42 3.56 6.43 -13.66
C ASN A 42 5.00 6.73 -13.19
N THR A 43 5.33 6.37 -11.95
CA THR A 43 6.69 6.56 -11.39
C THR A 43 7.74 5.71 -12.12
N PHE A 44 7.45 4.43 -12.37
CA PHE A 44 8.32 3.60 -13.20
C PHE A 44 8.46 4.15 -14.62
N GLY A 45 7.36 4.68 -15.17
CA GLY A 45 7.31 5.35 -16.45
C GLY A 45 8.28 6.53 -16.52
N SER A 46 8.32 7.39 -15.49
CA SER A 46 9.25 8.51 -15.41
C SER A 46 10.71 8.06 -15.34
N PHE A 47 11.07 7.10 -14.48
CA PHE A 47 12.45 6.59 -14.47
C PHE A 47 12.84 5.93 -15.80
N GLY A 48 11.90 5.22 -16.42
CA GLY A 48 12.09 4.60 -17.74
C GLY A 48 12.25 5.62 -18.86
N SER A 49 11.42 6.67 -18.88
CA SER A 49 11.46 7.72 -19.90
C SER A 49 12.74 8.55 -19.81
N GLU A 50 13.22 8.85 -18.60
CA GLU A 50 14.48 9.56 -18.37
C GLU A 50 15.69 8.74 -18.86
N THR A 51 15.74 7.45 -18.52
CA THR A 51 16.86 6.56 -18.90
C THR A 51 16.87 6.22 -20.40
N THR A 52 15.70 6.16 -21.04
CA THR A 52 15.55 5.89 -22.48
C THR A 52 15.51 7.16 -23.34
N ARG A 53 15.65 8.34 -22.72
CA ARG A 53 15.66 9.67 -23.39
C ARG A 53 14.34 10.04 -24.08
N ILE A 54 13.22 9.49 -23.61
CA ILE A 54 11.89 9.96 -23.98
C ILE A 54 11.59 11.28 -23.25
N GLU A 55 12.08 11.42 -22.01
CA GLU A 55 11.99 12.64 -21.21
C GLU A 55 13.37 13.11 -20.75
N TYR A 56 13.45 14.37 -20.31
CA TYR A 56 14.67 14.93 -19.76
C TYR A 56 14.98 14.30 -18.39
N MET A 57 16.21 13.82 -18.20
CA MET A 57 16.64 13.20 -16.94
C MET A 57 16.88 14.27 -15.86
N PHE A 58 16.03 14.28 -14.82
CA PHE A 58 16.11 15.22 -13.70
C PHE A 58 17.04 14.75 -12.57
N GLY A 59 17.72 13.60 -12.75
CA GLY A 59 18.62 13.01 -11.77
C GLY A 59 19.60 14.02 -11.18
N GLY A 60 19.67 14.08 -9.84
CA GLY A 60 20.41 15.13 -9.11
C GLY A 60 21.93 15.13 -9.31
N GLY A 61 22.46 14.12 -10.01
CA GLY A 61 23.84 14.10 -10.47
C GLY A 61 23.98 14.68 -11.87
N GLY A 62 24.99 15.54 -12.09
CA GLY A 62 25.21 16.22 -13.37
C GLY A 62 25.57 15.33 -14.56
N ASN A 63 25.50 14.00 -14.42
CA ASN A 63 25.71 13.02 -15.49
C ASN A 63 24.94 11.72 -15.23
N TYR A 64 24.85 10.86 -16.25
CA TYR A 64 24.14 9.58 -16.18
C TYR A 64 24.62 8.66 -15.05
N GLN A 65 25.92 8.65 -14.74
CA GLN A 65 26.49 7.79 -13.70
C GLN A 65 26.04 8.17 -12.30
N THR A 66 25.64 9.42 -12.08
CA THR A 66 25.27 9.97 -10.78
C THR A 66 23.82 10.43 -10.71
N ALA A 67 23.05 10.20 -11.78
CA ALA A 67 21.65 10.63 -11.89
C ALA A 67 20.74 10.00 -10.83
N TYR A 68 21.01 8.74 -10.45
CA TYR A 68 20.27 8.03 -9.39
C TYR A 68 21.21 7.30 -8.43
N SER A 69 20.71 7.09 -7.21
CA SER A 69 21.23 6.22 -6.18
C SER A 69 20.23 5.10 -5.85
N ASP A 70 20.66 4.18 -4.99
CA ASP A 70 19.88 3.06 -4.46
C ASP A 70 18.54 3.49 -3.84
N VAL A 71 18.50 4.63 -3.15
CA VAL A 71 17.29 5.10 -2.47
C VAL A 71 16.21 5.69 -3.39
N ASN A 72 16.55 6.06 -4.63
CA ASN A 72 15.58 6.70 -5.54
C ASN A 72 14.40 5.79 -5.88
N PHE A 73 14.60 4.48 -5.84
CA PHE A 73 13.58 3.48 -6.19
C PHE A 73 12.85 2.90 -4.97
N SER A 74 13.27 3.25 -3.75
CA SER A 74 12.70 2.67 -2.52
C SER A 74 11.20 2.94 -2.38
N GLY A 75 10.74 4.15 -2.71
CA GLY A 75 9.32 4.51 -2.59
C GLY A 75 8.41 3.76 -3.57
N VAL A 76 8.88 3.53 -4.81
CA VAL A 76 8.10 2.76 -5.81
C VAL A 76 8.13 1.27 -5.49
N TRP A 77 9.23 0.77 -4.93
CA TRP A 77 9.33 -0.59 -4.40
C TRP A 77 8.37 -0.82 -3.22
N GLU A 78 8.36 0.07 -2.24
CA GLU A 78 7.47 0.01 -1.08
C GLU A 78 6.00 0.02 -1.50
N ASN A 79 5.60 0.94 -2.38
CA ASN A 79 4.23 0.99 -2.90
C ASN A 79 3.84 -0.30 -3.64
N SER A 80 4.77 -0.90 -4.39
CA SER A 80 4.49 -2.15 -5.11
C SER A 80 4.30 -3.33 -4.16
N TYR A 81 5.21 -3.54 -3.22
CA TYR A 81 5.28 -4.79 -2.44
C TYR A 81 4.63 -4.71 -1.07
N GLN A 82 4.73 -3.56 -0.41
CA GLN A 82 4.22 -3.39 0.95
C GLN A 82 2.82 -2.80 0.98
N ARG A 83 2.40 -2.13 -0.09
CA ARG A 83 1.03 -1.63 -0.27
C ARG A 83 0.25 -2.51 -1.24
N ILE A 84 0.44 -2.36 -2.56
CA ILE A 84 -0.40 -3.01 -3.57
C ILE A 84 -0.48 -4.53 -3.39
N ILE A 85 0.65 -5.23 -3.35
CA ILE A 85 0.65 -6.70 -3.23
C ILE A 85 0.09 -7.15 -1.87
N LYS A 86 0.36 -6.39 -0.80
CA LYS A 86 -0.17 -6.69 0.54
C LYS A 86 -1.69 -6.52 0.58
N ASP A 87 -2.20 -5.46 -0.01
CA ASP A 87 -3.62 -5.15 -0.09
C ASP A 87 -4.35 -6.20 -0.94
N ILE A 88 -3.81 -6.60 -2.10
CA ILE A 88 -4.37 -7.71 -2.90
C ILE A 88 -4.44 -9.00 -2.09
N ARG A 89 -3.35 -9.37 -1.39
CA ARG A 89 -3.33 -10.60 -0.57
C ARG A 89 -4.30 -10.57 0.60
N THR A 90 -4.60 -9.38 1.12
CA THR A 90 -5.57 -9.17 2.20
C THR A 90 -7.00 -9.17 1.67
N MET A 91 -7.22 -8.55 0.50
CA MET A 91 -8.52 -8.43 -0.15
C MET A 91 -9.02 -9.77 -0.71
N ASN A 92 -8.16 -10.57 -1.34
CA ASN A 92 -8.58 -11.82 -1.99
C ASN A 92 -9.41 -12.77 -1.10
N PRO A 93 -9.00 -13.12 0.13
CA PRO A 93 -9.83 -13.99 0.97
C PRO A 93 -11.18 -13.34 1.36
N LEU A 94 -11.21 -12.02 1.55
CA LEU A 94 -12.45 -11.28 1.84
C LEU A 94 -13.39 -11.28 0.62
N ALA A 95 -12.84 -11.17 -0.58
CA ALA A 95 -13.58 -11.26 -1.83
C ALA A 95 -14.17 -12.66 -2.04
N GLU A 96 -13.39 -13.71 -1.77
CA GLU A 96 -13.84 -15.10 -1.84
C GLU A 96 -15.02 -15.39 -0.88
N GLU A 97 -14.98 -14.84 0.33
CA GLU A 97 -16.07 -14.97 1.33
C GLU A 97 -17.40 -14.37 0.87
N VAL A 98 -17.35 -13.29 0.06
CA VAL A 98 -18.54 -12.61 -0.46
C VAL A 98 -18.90 -13.02 -1.90
N GLY A 99 -18.15 -13.96 -2.49
CA GLY A 99 -18.41 -14.50 -3.83
C GLY A 99 -17.98 -13.59 -4.99
N LEU A 100 -16.93 -12.79 -4.80
CA LEU A 100 -16.30 -11.92 -5.81
C LEU A 100 -14.98 -12.49 -6.33
#